data_AF-A0A955T473-F1
#
_entry.id   AF-A0A955T473-F1
#
_cell.length_a   1.000
_cell.length_b   1.000
_cell.length_c   1.000
_cell.angle_alpha   90.00
_cell.angle_beta   90.00
_cell.angle_gamma   90.00
#
_symmetry.space_group_name_H-M   'P 1'
#
loop_
_entity.id
_entity.type
_entity.pdbx_description
1 polymer ?
#
loop_
_entity_poly.entity_id
_entity_poly.type
_entity_poly.pdbx_seq_one_letter_code
_entity_poly.pdbx_strand_id
1 'polypeptide(L)'
;MNDIAGFIFTRISYHAGEGKGSEQRIAGGLLKGGPKRIAFPDALDAENLDFPMEKIIDTSIANRRNRRFIGVLILGLVLLFLFSGLGICLSSGSIPAESVFRIVLSNSIPGMNLDLADIREVDQRIVWLIRTPRVILAGLVGAMLAVAGVQMQGLFRNPLAAPGLVGTSQGASLGGAIAIATGLGLTSIGWVPLFSFIGAFLSLFLIYLLAHREGETSVAMLLLAGVALNFLLSALVSLVISWKFKDYQAAVEIVRWLLGGLKDRSWDYVTIAFCSFIPAFLLSTWYARDLDLMLEGEETAQSLGVETEKVTWVVLLSTA
;
A
#
# COMPACT_ATOMS: atom_id res chain seq x y z
N MET A 1 -18.78 3.79 -10.32
CA MET A 1 -20.21 3.77 -9.91
C MET A 1 -21.21 3.58 -11.06
N ASN A 2 -20.86 3.85 -12.32
CA ASN A 2 -21.80 3.65 -13.45
C ASN A 2 -21.88 2.23 -14.05
N ASP A 3 -21.00 1.30 -13.65
CA ASP A 3 -20.97 -0.05 -14.23
C ASP A 3 -21.79 -1.11 -13.46
N ILE A 4 -22.19 -0.80 -12.22
CA ILE A 4 -22.96 -1.74 -11.38
C ILE A 4 -24.46 -1.71 -11.75
N ALA A 5 -24.96 -0.56 -12.24
CA ALA A 5 -26.36 -0.41 -12.65
C ALA A 5 -26.70 -1.22 -13.93
N GLY A 6 -25.75 -1.40 -14.85
CA GLY A 6 -25.95 -2.19 -16.07
C GLY A 6 -26.01 -3.70 -15.83
N PHE A 7 -25.34 -4.18 -14.78
CA PHE A 7 -25.30 -5.60 -14.42
C PHE A 7 -26.61 -6.07 -13.75
N ILE A 8 -27.29 -5.19 -13.01
CA ILE A 8 -28.55 -5.53 -12.33
C ILE A 8 -29.75 -5.51 -13.30
N PHE A 9 -29.79 -4.59 -14.28
CA PHE A 9 -30.90 -4.51 -15.25
C PHE A 9 -30.92 -5.68 -16.26
N THR A 10 -29.76 -6.21 -16.61
CA THR A 10 -29.64 -7.33 -17.56
C THR A 10 -30.13 -8.65 -16.95
N ARG A 11 -29.99 -8.83 -15.63
CA ARG A 11 -30.38 -10.06 -14.93
C ARG A 11 -31.88 -10.17 -14.67
N ILE A 12 -32.62 -9.05 -14.63
CA ILE A 12 -34.07 -9.05 -14.40
C ILE A 12 -34.84 -9.32 -15.71
N SER A 13 -34.31 -8.92 -16.88
CA SER A 13 -34.99 -9.16 -18.16
C SER A 13 -34.87 -10.60 -18.69
N TYR A 14 -33.95 -11.42 -18.14
CA TYR A 14 -33.77 -12.81 -18.57
C TYR A 14 -34.65 -13.82 -17.81
N HIS A 15 -35.40 -13.38 -16.79
CA HIS A 15 -36.31 -14.22 -16.01
C HIS A 15 -37.80 -13.84 -16.13
N ALA A 16 -38.15 -12.87 -16.97
CA ALA A 16 -39.53 -12.50 -17.26
C ALA A 16 -39.74 -12.43 -18.79
N GLY A 17 -39.91 -13.59 -19.44
CA GLY A 17 -40.04 -13.61 -20.90
C GLY A 17 -40.51 -14.91 -21.53
N GLU A 18 -41.10 -15.85 -20.79
CA GLU A 18 -41.98 -16.87 -21.38
C GLU A 18 -43.43 -16.39 -21.24
N GLY A 19 -43.95 -15.74 -22.28
CA GLY A 19 -45.31 -15.21 -22.24
C GLY A 19 -45.69 -14.40 -23.47
N LYS A 20 -46.07 -15.11 -24.54
CA LYS A 20 -47.06 -14.74 -25.57
C LYS A 20 -47.09 -13.27 -26.06
N GLY A 21 -46.75 -13.11 -27.34
CA GLY A 21 -47.63 -12.47 -28.33
C GLY A 21 -47.65 -10.93 -28.37
N SER A 22 -47.64 -10.41 -29.60
CA SER A 22 -47.93 -9.03 -30.00
C SER A 22 -46.99 -7.95 -29.46
N GLU A 23 -45.99 -7.58 -30.25
CA GLU A 23 -45.64 -6.16 -30.49
C GLU A 23 -44.75 -6.03 -31.74
N GLN A 24 -45.34 -6.38 -32.89
CA GLN A 24 -44.98 -5.73 -34.14
C GLN A 24 -45.54 -4.31 -34.09
N ARG A 25 -44.65 -3.34 -34.36
CA ARG A 25 -44.86 -1.91 -34.68
C ARG A 25 -44.19 -1.03 -33.64
N ILE A 26 -42.95 -0.63 -33.95
CA ILE A 26 -42.38 0.73 -33.85
C ILE A 26 -40.86 0.56 -34.05
N ALA A 27 -40.45 0.45 -35.31
CA ALA A 27 -39.09 0.76 -35.79
C ALA A 27 -39.07 0.68 -37.33
N GLY A 28 -40.13 1.18 -37.97
CA GLY A 28 -40.19 1.36 -39.41
C GLY A 28 -39.67 2.74 -39.75
N GLY A 29 -38.48 2.79 -40.34
CA GLY A 29 -37.94 3.99 -40.97
C GLY A 29 -36.82 4.63 -40.18
N LEU A 30 -35.58 4.19 -40.45
CA LEU A 30 -34.36 5.03 -40.50
C LEU A 30 -33.11 4.16 -40.59
N LEU A 31 -32.92 3.37 -41.65
CA LEU A 31 -31.59 2.89 -42.09
C LEU A 31 -31.63 2.57 -43.60
N LYS A 32 -31.69 3.63 -44.44
CA LYS A 32 -31.25 3.54 -45.84
C LYS A 32 -29.72 3.60 -45.83
N GLY A 33 -29.07 2.45 -45.98
CA GLY A 33 -27.61 2.33 -46.00
C GLY A 33 -27.19 0.92 -45.57
N GLY A 34 -27.50 -0.07 -46.39
CA GLY A 34 -27.22 -1.47 -46.07
C GLY A 34 -25.71 -1.77 -46.01
N PRO A 35 -25.23 -2.54 -45.01
CA PRO A 35 -23.90 -3.12 -45.10
C PRO A 35 -23.91 -4.23 -46.17
N LYS A 36 -22.87 -4.23 -47.02
CA LYS A 36 -22.58 -5.27 -48.02
C LYS A 36 -22.82 -6.65 -47.41
N ARG A 37 -23.72 -7.45 -48.02
CA ARG A 37 -23.79 -8.89 -47.76
C ARG A 37 -22.42 -9.49 -48.09
N ILE A 38 -21.65 -9.79 -47.06
CA ILE A 38 -20.59 -10.80 -47.17
C ILE A 38 -21.34 -12.10 -47.45
N ALA A 39 -21.09 -12.69 -48.62
CA ALA A 39 -21.62 -14.00 -48.95
C ALA A 39 -21.05 -15.00 -47.93
N PHE A 40 -21.91 -15.52 -47.07
CA PHE A 40 -21.56 -16.69 -46.27
C PHE A 40 -21.49 -17.87 -47.24
N PRO A 41 -20.37 -18.62 -47.30
CA PRO A 41 -20.34 -19.88 -48.02
C PRO A 41 -21.44 -20.79 -47.47
N ASP A 42 -22.15 -21.45 -48.37
CA ASP A 42 -23.20 -22.41 -48.04
C ASP A 42 -22.68 -23.43 -47.02
N ALA A 43 -23.47 -23.62 -45.97
CA ALA A 43 -23.44 -24.76 -45.05
C ALA A 43 -22.03 -25.31 -44.74
N LEU A 44 -21.28 -24.61 -43.89
CA LEU A 44 -20.32 -25.31 -43.03
C LEU A 44 -21.10 -25.98 -41.92
N ASP A 45 -21.25 -27.30 -42.06
CA ASP A 45 -21.71 -28.31 -41.12
C ASP A 45 -21.77 -27.82 -39.66
N ALA A 46 -22.95 -27.33 -39.26
CA ALA A 46 -23.26 -26.93 -37.88
C ALA A 46 -23.35 -28.12 -36.91
N GLU A 47 -23.00 -29.33 -37.37
CA GLU A 47 -23.14 -30.58 -36.62
C GLU A 47 -21.81 -31.04 -35.99
N ASN A 48 -20.67 -30.43 -36.34
CA ASN A 48 -19.35 -30.79 -35.80
C ASN A 48 -18.58 -29.63 -35.15
N LEU A 49 -19.25 -28.50 -34.89
CA LEU A 49 -18.64 -27.36 -34.22
C LEU A 49 -18.94 -27.39 -32.72
N ASP A 50 -18.30 -28.33 -32.03
CA ASP A 50 -18.08 -28.26 -30.58
C ASP A 50 -17.05 -27.16 -30.29
N PHE A 51 -17.38 -25.90 -30.64
CA PHE A 51 -16.56 -24.75 -30.33
C PHE A 51 -16.88 -24.34 -28.89
N PRO A 52 -15.93 -24.45 -27.95
CA PRO A 52 -16.16 -24.05 -26.58
C PRO A 52 -16.13 -22.51 -26.49
N MET A 53 -17.23 -21.87 -26.87
CA MET A 53 -17.44 -20.42 -26.75
C MET A 53 -17.17 -19.92 -25.32
N GLU A 54 -17.46 -20.74 -24.31
CA GLU A 54 -17.14 -20.50 -22.90
C GLU A 54 -15.62 -20.32 -22.68
N LYS A 55 -14.80 -21.17 -23.29
CA LYS A 55 -13.33 -21.14 -23.16
C LYS A 55 -12.71 -19.92 -23.87
N ILE A 56 -13.32 -19.44 -24.96
CA ILE A 56 -12.88 -18.25 -25.69
C ILE A 56 -13.26 -16.96 -24.92
N ILE A 57 -14.43 -16.92 -24.31
CA ILE A 57 -14.87 -15.78 -23.50
C ILE A 57 -14.01 -15.68 -22.23
N ASP A 58 -13.81 -16.78 -21.50
CA ASP A 58 -12.99 -16.83 -20.29
C ASP A 58 -11.53 -16.44 -20.54
N THR A 59 -10.93 -16.96 -21.61
CA THR A 59 -9.57 -16.57 -21.99
C THR A 59 -9.49 -15.09 -22.39
N SER A 60 -10.49 -14.54 -23.07
CA SER A 60 -10.49 -13.13 -23.47
C SER A 60 -10.65 -12.15 -22.28
N ILE A 61 -11.46 -12.50 -21.27
CA ILE A 61 -11.69 -11.69 -20.07
C ILE A 61 -10.47 -11.75 -19.15
N ALA A 62 -9.92 -12.95 -18.92
CA ALA A 62 -8.70 -13.13 -18.14
C ALA A 62 -7.51 -12.37 -18.75
N ASN A 63 -7.37 -12.39 -20.08
CA ASN A 63 -6.27 -11.72 -20.78
C ASN A 63 -6.42 -10.18 -20.77
N ARG A 64 -7.65 -9.64 -20.79
CA ARG A 64 -7.89 -8.18 -20.60
C ARG A 64 -7.61 -7.72 -19.18
N ARG A 65 -7.99 -8.51 -18.17
CA ARG A 65 -7.70 -8.22 -16.75
C ARG A 65 -6.19 -8.19 -16.50
N ASN A 66 -5.45 -9.18 -17.02
CA ASN A 66 -4.01 -9.27 -16.86
C ASN A 66 -3.28 -8.11 -17.58
N ARG A 67 -3.72 -7.72 -18.79
CA ARG A 67 -3.17 -6.56 -19.51
C ARG A 67 -3.40 -5.23 -18.79
N ARG A 68 -4.57 -5.04 -18.17
CA ARG A 68 -4.83 -3.83 -17.35
C ARG A 68 -3.97 -3.78 -16.10
N PHE A 69 -3.80 -4.92 -15.42
CA PHE A 69 -2.94 -5.03 -14.25
C PHE A 69 -1.48 -4.72 -14.59
N ILE A 70 -0.94 -5.33 -15.66
CA ILE A 70 0.41 -5.05 -16.16
C ILE A 70 0.56 -3.58 -16.55
N GLY A 71 -0.45 -2.99 -17.20
CA GLY A 71 -0.45 -1.58 -17.57
C GLY A 71 -0.36 -0.64 -16.36
N VAL A 72 -1.13 -0.92 -15.29
CA VAL A 72 -1.07 -0.15 -14.03
C VAL A 72 0.29 -0.31 -13.35
N LEU A 73 0.86 -1.52 -13.35
CA LEU A 73 2.16 -1.79 -12.75
C LEU A 73 3.29 -1.06 -13.48
N ILE A 74 3.30 -1.10 -14.82
CA ILE A 74 4.27 -0.35 -15.64
C ILE A 74 4.13 1.15 -15.40
N LEU A 75 2.90 1.67 -15.41
CA LEU A 75 2.65 3.08 -15.12
C LEU A 75 3.17 3.48 -13.73
N GLY A 76 2.92 2.64 -12.71
CA GLY A 76 3.43 2.85 -11.36
C GLY A 76 4.95 2.90 -11.29
N LEU A 77 5.65 1.97 -11.96
CA LEU A 77 7.11 1.95 -12.03
C LEU A 77 7.67 3.18 -12.78
N VAL A 78 7.04 3.57 -13.89
CA VAL A 78 7.42 4.77 -14.65
C VAL A 78 7.26 6.02 -13.79
N LEU A 79 6.12 6.18 -13.11
CA LEU A 79 5.89 7.30 -12.20
C LEU A 79 6.90 7.30 -11.06
N LEU A 80 7.18 6.14 -10.44
CA LEU A 80 8.18 6.03 -9.38
C LEU A 80 9.57 6.46 -9.85
N PHE A 81 9.99 6.05 -11.05
CA PHE A 81 11.24 6.48 -11.66
C PHE A 81 11.26 7.99 -11.94
N LEU A 82 10.16 8.53 -12.48
CA LEU A 82 10.06 9.95 -12.83
C LEU A 82 10.07 10.83 -11.57
N PHE A 83 9.31 10.47 -10.54
CA PHE A 83 9.26 11.20 -9.27
C PHE A 83 10.55 11.07 -8.47
N SER A 84 11.22 9.92 -8.51
CA SER A 84 12.54 9.77 -7.87
C SER A 84 13.59 10.63 -8.58
N GLY A 85 13.67 10.60 -9.92
CA GLY A 85 14.54 11.48 -10.69
C GLY A 85 14.27 12.96 -10.43
N LEU A 86 12.99 13.36 -10.44
CA LEU A 86 12.57 14.72 -10.12
C LEU A 86 12.93 15.12 -8.67
N GLY A 87 12.75 14.22 -7.71
CA GLY A 87 13.05 14.46 -6.30
C GLY A 87 14.54 14.71 -6.03
N ILE A 88 15.44 14.04 -6.75
CA ILE A 88 16.89 14.27 -6.64
C ILE A 88 17.28 15.59 -7.32
N CYS A 89 16.63 15.93 -8.45
CA CYS A 89 16.91 17.15 -9.21
C CYS A 89 16.36 18.43 -8.56
N LEU A 90 15.14 18.42 -7.99
CA LEU A 90 14.46 19.61 -7.44
C LEU A 90 14.93 20.03 -6.04
N SER A 91 15.97 19.40 -5.49
CA SER A 91 16.46 19.72 -4.14
C SER A 91 17.35 20.97 -4.14
N SER A 92 17.37 21.73 -3.03
CA SER A 92 18.06 23.01 -2.91
C SER A 92 19.52 22.96 -3.38
N GLY A 93 19.82 23.72 -4.43
CA GLY A 93 21.11 23.78 -5.11
C GLY A 93 20.95 23.50 -6.60
N SER A 94 21.37 24.45 -7.44
CA SER A 94 21.29 24.40 -8.91
C SER A 94 22.33 23.45 -9.50
N ILE A 95 22.17 22.15 -9.24
CA ILE A 95 22.96 21.08 -9.85
C ILE A 95 22.24 20.63 -11.12
N PRO A 96 22.87 20.69 -12.31
CA PRO A 96 22.27 20.21 -13.55
C PRO A 96 21.81 18.76 -13.44
N ALA A 97 20.66 18.43 -14.05
CA ALA A 97 20.09 17.08 -14.03
C ALA A 97 21.04 16.03 -14.63
N GLU A 98 21.85 16.43 -15.63
CA GLU A 98 22.88 15.57 -16.22
C GLU A 98 23.96 15.17 -15.20
N SER A 99 24.46 16.14 -14.42
CA SER A 99 25.45 15.89 -13.37
C SER A 99 24.89 14.97 -12.28
N VAL A 100 23.62 15.18 -11.88
CA VAL A 100 22.91 14.32 -10.94
C VAL A 100 22.84 12.87 -11.46
N PHE A 101 22.45 12.69 -12.72
CA PHE A 101 22.34 11.37 -13.34
C PHE A 101 23.71 10.67 -13.38
N ARG A 102 24.77 11.38 -13.79
CA ARG A 102 26.14 10.85 -13.80
C ARG A 102 26.62 10.43 -12.41
N ILE A 103 26.36 11.23 -11.38
CA ILE A 103 26.73 10.92 -9.98
C ILE A 103 26.00 9.67 -9.49
N VAL A 104 24.68 9.60 -9.69
CA VAL A 104 23.88 8.45 -9.22
C VAL A 104 24.30 7.17 -9.95
N LEU A 105 24.48 7.24 -11.27
CA LEU A 105 24.78 6.06 -12.08
C LEU A 105 26.18 5.51 -11.78
N SER A 106 27.19 6.38 -11.63
CA SER A 106 28.56 5.98 -11.29
C SER A 106 28.67 5.34 -9.90
N ASN A 107 27.91 5.83 -8.92
CA ASN A 107 27.94 5.28 -7.56
C ASN A 107 27.04 4.05 -7.38
N SER A 108 26.02 3.86 -8.23
CA SER A 108 25.07 2.74 -8.10
C SER A 108 25.56 1.45 -8.78
N ILE A 109 26.37 1.55 -9.84
CA ILE A 109 26.86 0.41 -10.61
C ILE A 109 28.37 0.25 -10.38
N PRO A 110 28.81 -0.74 -9.58
CA PRO A 110 30.23 -1.01 -9.39
C PRO A 110 30.93 -1.24 -10.73
N GLY A 111 31.93 -0.39 -11.06
CA GLY A 111 32.71 -0.49 -12.29
C GLY A 111 32.28 0.47 -13.41
N MET A 112 31.16 1.20 -13.26
CA MET A 112 30.78 2.25 -14.20
C MET A 112 31.43 3.59 -13.82
N ASN A 113 32.67 3.79 -14.26
CA ASN A 113 33.37 5.05 -14.02
C ASN A 113 33.01 6.07 -15.11
N LEU A 114 31.94 6.83 -14.86
CA LEU A 114 31.72 8.08 -15.60
C LEU A 114 32.73 9.11 -15.11
N ASP A 115 33.26 9.93 -16.02
CA ASP A 115 34.03 11.10 -15.58
C ASP A 115 33.13 11.95 -14.67
N LEU A 116 33.68 12.50 -13.60
CA LEU A 116 32.99 13.40 -12.67
C LEU A 116 33.89 14.59 -12.31
N ALA A 117 35.07 14.73 -12.95
CA ALA A 117 36.06 15.74 -12.61
C ALA A 117 35.55 17.18 -12.86
N ASP A 118 34.57 17.33 -13.76
CA ASP A 118 33.87 18.58 -14.04
C ASP A 118 32.87 18.97 -12.94
N ILE A 119 32.50 18.05 -12.05
CA ILE A 119 31.50 18.27 -11.01
C ILE A 119 32.20 18.45 -9.66
N ARG A 120 31.83 19.52 -8.94
CA ARG A 120 32.37 19.83 -7.62
C ARG A 120 32.17 18.66 -6.65
N GLU A 121 33.20 18.29 -5.89
CA GLU A 121 33.12 17.20 -4.91
C GLU A 121 31.99 17.39 -3.88
N VAL A 122 31.70 18.64 -3.50
CA VAL A 122 30.60 18.98 -2.59
C VAL A 122 29.25 18.59 -3.19
N ASP A 123 29.04 18.85 -4.49
CA ASP A 123 27.79 18.52 -5.19
C ASP A 123 27.65 17.00 -5.33
N GLN A 124 28.74 16.29 -5.59
CA GLN A 124 28.75 14.82 -5.61
C GLN A 124 28.32 14.23 -4.26
N ARG A 125 28.89 14.73 -3.15
CA ARG A 125 28.52 14.30 -1.79
C ARG A 125 27.09 14.66 -1.43
N ILE A 126 26.61 15.86 -1.78
CA ILE A 126 25.22 16.29 -1.53
C ILE A 126 24.26 15.35 -2.24
N VAL A 127 24.48 15.07 -3.52
CA VAL A 127 23.62 14.16 -4.29
C VAL A 127 23.63 12.77 -3.67
N TRP A 128 24.81 12.17 -3.46
CA TRP A 128 24.92 10.78 -3.04
C TRP A 128 24.59 10.50 -1.58
N LEU A 129 24.98 11.39 -0.65
CA LEU A 129 24.84 11.16 0.80
C LEU A 129 23.59 11.80 1.41
N ILE A 130 22.97 12.76 0.73
CA ILE A 130 21.82 13.51 1.26
C ILE A 130 20.57 13.31 0.40
N ARG A 131 20.67 13.54 -0.92
CA ARG A 131 19.49 13.52 -1.81
C ARG A 131 19.05 12.10 -2.15
N THR A 132 19.99 11.25 -2.59
CA THR A 132 19.68 9.87 -3.01
C THR A 132 19.07 9.03 -1.89
N PRO A 133 19.63 8.99 -0.65
CA PRO A 133 19.05 8.19 0.43
C PRO A 133 17.65 8.69 0.80
N ARG A 134 17.44 10.01 0.81
CA ARG A 134 16.14 10.61 1.12
C ARG A 134 15.06 10.20 0.13
N VAL A 135 15.36 10.18 -1.16
CA VAL A 135 14.40 9.79 -2.21
C VAL A 135 14.11 8.30 -2.16
N ILE A 136 15.13 7.46 -1.98
CA ILE A 136 14.95 6.01 -1.82
C ILE A 136 14.12 5.71 -0.57
N LEU A 137 14.44 6.35 0.55
CA LEU A 137 13.69 6.19 1.79
C LEU A 137 12.25 6.67 1.65
N ALA A 138 11.99 7.77 0.92
CA ALA A 138 10.62 8.22 0.62
C ALA A 138 9.82 7.14 -0.13
N GLY A 139 10.44 6.54 -1.15
CA GLY A 139 9.83 5.43 -1.90
C GLY A 139 9.57 4.21 -1.03
N LEU A 140 10.54 3.81 -0.19
CA LEU A 140 10.41 2.69 0.74
C LEU A 140 9.30 2.92 1.77
N VAL A 141 9.27 4.09 2.42
CA VAL A 141 8.21 4.44 3.38
C VAL A 141 6.85 4.47 2.70
N GLY A 142 6.75 4.98 1.47
CA GLY A 142 5.51 4.93 0.68
C GLY A 142 5.06 3.50 0.40
N ALA A 143 5.98 2.61 0.04
CA ALA A 143 5.68 1.19 -0.18
C ALA A 143 5.23 0.49 1.12
N MET A 144 5.93 0.72 2.24
CA MET A 144 5.55 0.21 3.56
C MET A 144 4.12 0.63 3.93
N LEU A 145 3.80 1.92 3.78
CA LEU A 145 2.47 2.45 4.09
C LEU A 145 1.38 1.91 3.16
N ALA A 146 1.70 1.69 1.87
CA ALA A 146 0.76 1.08 0.93
C ALA A 146 0.46 -0.38 1.29
N VAL A 147 1.48 -1.17 1.65
CA VAL A 147 1.32 -2.57 2.07
C VAL A 147 0.53 -2.65 3.38
N ALA A 148 0.90 -1.86 4.38
CA ALA A 148 0.17 -1.76 5.64
C ALA A 148 -1.29 -1.32 5.43
N GLY A 149 -1.53 -0.39 4.50
CA GLY A 149 -2.87 0.07 4.11
C GLY A 149 -3.73 -1.03 3.52
N VAL A 150 -3.23 -1.76 2.50
CA VAL A 150 -4.01 -2.83 1.87
C VAL A 150 -4.28 -3.98 2.84
N GLN A 151 -3.33 -4.29 3.72
CA GLN A 151 -3.50 -5.29 4.78
C GLN A 151 -4.63 -4.93 5.73
N MET A 152 -4.64 -3.70 6.25
CA MET A 152 -5.72 -3.26 7.12
C MET A 152 -7.06 -3.20 6.41
N GLN A 153 -7.10 -2.73 5.16
CA GLN A 153 -8.34 -2.69 4.38
C GLN A 153 -8.92 -4.09 4.14
N GLY A 154 -8.05 -5.07 3.86
CA GLY A 154 -8.43 -6.48 3.75
C GLY A 154 -8.93 -7.05 5.08
N LEU A 155 -8.15 -6.90 6.14
CA LEU A 155 -8.45 -7.44 7.46
C LEU A 155 -9.75 -6.88 8.05
N PHE A 156 -9.94 -5.56 7.98
CA PHE A 156 -11.13 -4.88 8.49
C PHE A 156 -12.30 -4.89 7.51
N ARG A 157 -12.12 -5.42 6.29
CA ARG A 157 -13.12 -5.40 5.21
C ARG A 157 -13.70 -4.01 4.98
N ASN A 158 -12.84 -3.00 5.08
CA ASN A 158 -13.26 -1.60 5.07
C ASN A 158 -12.23 -0.75 4.31
N PRO A 159 -12.60 -0.15 3.16
CA PRO A 159 -11.67 0.68 2.38
C PRO A 159 -11.21 1.95 3.12
N LEU A 160 -11.89 2.35 4.20
CA LEU A 160 -11.49 3.47 5.05
C LEU A 160 -10.51 3.07 6.16
N ALA A 161 -10.19 1.77 6.30
CA ALA A 161 -9.27 1.32 7.31
C ALA A 161 -7.83 1.79 7.01
N ALA A 162 -7.12 2.16 8.07
CA ALA A 162 -5.75 2.65 8.02
C ALA A 162 -4.89 1.95 9.09
N PRO A 163 -3.57 1.78 8.86
CA PRO A 163 -2.66 1.11 9.79
C PRO A 163 -2.61 1.72 11.19
N GLY A 164 -2.91 3.02 11.33
CA GLY A 164 -2.94 3.68 12.64
C GLY A 164 -4.10 3.28 13.55
N LEU A 165 -5.11 2.54 13.06
CA LEU A 165 -6.30 2.19 13.85
C LEU A 165 -5.99 1.29 15.06
N VAL A 166 -4.94 0.48 14.97
CA VAL A 166 -4.56 -0.55 15.96
C VAL A 166 -3.67 0.04 17.09
N GLY A 167 -3.37 1.34 17.04
CA GLY A 167 -2.58 2.03 18.07
C GLY A 167 -1.06 1.98 17.85
N THR A 168 -0.57 1.18 16.90
CA THR A 168 0.86 1.04 16.59
C THR A 168 1.54 2.38 16.30
N SER A 169 0.89 3.29 15.57
CA SER A 169 1.41 4.64 15.31
C SER A 169 1.54 5.50 16.57
N GLN A 170 0.59 5.42 17.51
CA GLN A 170 0.67 6.16 18.77
C GLN A 170 1.65 5.50 19.75
N GLY A 171 1.80 4.18 19.70
CA GLY A 171 2.83 3.45 20.42
C GLY A 171 4.23 3.87 19.96
N ALA A 172 4.45 3.95 18.66
CA ALA A 172 5.70 4.44 18.07
C ALA A 172 6.00 5.88 18.43
N SER A 173 4.96 6.72 18.44
CA SER A 173 5.03 8.12 18.85
C SER A 173 5.45 8.25 20.32
N LEU A 174 4.86 7.46 21.22
CA LEU A 174 5.21 7.44 22.63
C LEU A 174 6.65 6.96 22.85
N GLY A 175 7.05 5.87 22.20
CA GLY A 175 8.41 5.35 22.28
C GLY A 175 9.45 6.38 21.85
N GLY A 176 9.25 7.00 20.68
CA GLY A 176 10.12 8.05 20.16
C GLY A 176 10.17 9.28 21.08
N ALA A 177 9.01 9.71 21.59
CA ALA A 177 8.93 10.81 22.55
C ALA A 177 9.71 10.52 23.84
N ILE A 178 9.64 9.29 24.37
CA ILE A 178 10.43 8.87 25.54
C ILE A 178 11.92 8.86 25.23
N ALA A 179 12.35 8.37 24.07
CA ALA A 179 13.75 8.33 23.67
C ALA A 179 14.36 9.74 23.56
N ILE A 180 13.61 10.68 23.01
CA ILE A 180 14.00 12.09 22.92
C ILE A 180 13.99 12.73 24.31
N ALA A 181 12.93 12.52 25.09
CA ALA A 181 12.80 13.07 26.44
C ALA A 181 13.91 12.58 27.39
N THR A 182 14.40 11.35 27.24
CA THR A 182 15.50 10.81 28.06
C THR A 182 16.88 11.29 27.60
N GLY A 183 16.97 12.01 26.48
CA GLY A 183 18.23 12.47 25.88
C GLY A 183 18.97 11.39 25.08
N LEU A 184 18.44 10.16 25.02
CA LEU A 184 19.04 9.06 24.25
C LEU A 184 19.08 9.37 22.76
N GLY A 185 18.11 10.14 22.24
CA GLY A 185 18.08 10.56 20.84
C GLY A 185 19.32 11.36 20.40
N LEU A 186 20.00 12.04 21.31
CA LEU A 186 21.22 12.81 21.02
C LEU A 186 22.49 11.92 20.99
N THR A 187 22.43 10.72 21.57
CA THR A 187 23.60 9.84 21.72
C THR A 187 23.85 8.95 20.50
N SER A 188 22.79 8.50 19.84
CA SER A 188 22.88 7.66 18.64
C SER A 188 21.62 7.77 17.79
N ILE A 189 21.85 7.75 16.49
CA ILE A 189 20.87 7.77 15.39
C ILE A 189 19.85 6.62 15.51
N GLY A 190 20.22 5.51 16.15
CA GLY A 190 19.41 4.30 16.25
C GLY A 190 18.44 4.24 17.44
N TRP A 191 18.61 5.06 18.49
CA TRP A 191 17.78 4.93 19.70
C TRP A 191 16.33 5.35 19.48
N VAL A 192 16.10 6.46 18.77
CA VAL A 192 14.73 6.93 18.51
C VAL A 192 13.96 5.91 17.66
N PRO A 193 14.48 5.41 16.52
CA PRO A 193 13.83 4.33 15.78
C PRO A 193 13.58 3.07 16.60
N LEU A 194 14.55 2.64 17.42
CA LEU A 194 14.42 1.43 18.25
C LEU A 194 13.30 1.57 19.29
N PHE A 195 13.26 2.68 20.02
CA PHE A 195 12.21 2.92 21.00
C PHE A 195 10.84 3.10 20.34
N SER A 196 10.76 3.75 19.18
CA SER A 196 9.52 3.80 18.39
C SER A 196 9.07 2.41 17.95
N PHE A 197 9.99 1.55 17.50
CA PHE A 197 9.67 0.17 17.13
C PHE A 197 9.14 -0.62 18.33
N ILE A 198 9.84 -0.58 19.47
CA ILE A 198 9.39 -1.24 20.70
C ILE A 198 8.02 -0.70 21.15
N GLY A 199 7.80 0.60 21.06
CA GLY A 199 6.53 1.23 21.39
C GLY A 199 5.37 0.76 20.50
N ALA A 200 5.61 0.57 19.19
CA ALA A 200 4.63 0.04 18.25
C ALA A 200 4.24 -1.41 18.61
N PHE A 201 5.23 -2.27 18.85
CA PHE A 201 5.01 -3.67 19.25
C PHE A 201 4.33 -3.79 20.60
N LEU A 202 4.69 -2.93 21.57
CA LEU A 202 4.02 -2.90 22.86
C LEU A 202 2.55 -2.48 22.72
N SER A 203 2.24 -1.51 21.87
CA SER A 203 0.86 -1.15 21.56
C SER A 203 0.11 -2.31 20.89
N LEU A 204 0.74 -3.01 19.95
CA LEU A 204 0.15 -4.18 19.33
C LEU A 204 -0.15 -5.27 20.37
N PHE A 205 0.79 -5.52 21.27
CA PHE A 205 0.62 -6.49 22.35
C PHE A 205 -0.49 -6.10 23.33
N LEU A 206 -0.61 -4.81 23.67
CA LEU A 206 -1.70 -4.32 24.53
C LEU A 206 -3.07 -4.47 23.85
N ILE A 207 -3.16 -4.20 22.54
CA ILE A 207 -4.41 -4.41 21.83
C ILE A 207 -4.77 -5.90 21.74
N TYR A 208 -3.76 -6.77 21.62
CA TYR A 208 -3.94 -8.22 21.65
C TYR A 208 -4.62 -8.61 22.96
N LEU A 209 -4.06 -8.19 24.09
CA LEU A 209 -4.61 -8.52 25.41
C LEU A 209 -6.03 -7.99 25.62
N LEU A 210 -6.37 -6.86 24.99
CA LEU A 210 -7.66 -6.21 25.20
C LEU A 210 -8.76 -6.73 24.27
N ALA A 211 -8.40 -7.08 23.04
CA ALA A 211 -9.33 -7.53 22.00
C ALA A 211 -9.49 -9.05 21.95
N HIS A 212 -8.53 -9.81 22.49
CA HIS A 212 -8.60 -11.26 22.56
C HIS A 212 -9.40 -11.70 23.78
N ARG A 213 -10.59 -12.26 23.55
CA ARG A 213 -11.45 -12.84 24.60
C ARG A 213 -11.99 -14.19 24.14
N GLU A 214 -11.94 -15.17 25.05
CA GLU A 214 -12.50 -16.52 24.82
C GLU A 214 -11.96 -17.25 23.57
N GLY A 215 -10.75 -16.90 23.12
CA GLY A 215 -10.12 -17.52 21.95
C GLY A 215 -10.53 -16.88 20.61
N GLU A 216 -11.40 -15.88 20.62
CA GLU A 216 -11.86 -15.19 19.41
C GLU A 216 -11.42 -13.72 19.41
N THR A 217 -11.04 -13.22 18.23
CA THR A 217 -10.64 -11.83 18.05
C THR A 217 -11.61 -11.16 17.08
N SER A 218 -12.68 -10.59 17.64
CA SER A 218 -13.64 -9.83 16.84
C SER A 218 -13.00 -8.57 16.28
N VAL A 219 -13.12 -8.40 14.95
CA VAL A 219 -12.72 -7.18 14.23
C VAL A 219 -13.33 -5.92 14.86
N ALA A 220 -14.57 -5.98 15.33
CA ALA A 220 -15.23 -4.85 15.99
C ALA A 220 -14.59 -4.50 17.34
N MET A 221 -14.18 -5.53 18.11
CA MET A 221 -13.52 -5.33 19.39
C MET A 221 -12.10 -4.79 19.22
N LEU A 222 -11.36 -5.24 18.20
CA LEU A 222 -10.09 -4.65 17.79
C LEU A 222 -10.22 -3.15 17.50
N LEU A 223 -11.25 -2.74 16.76
CA LEU A 223 -11.49 -1.32 16.46
C LEU A 223 -11.78 -0.51 17.72
N LEU A 224 -12.68 -1.00 18.59
CA LEU A 224 -13.03 -0.29 19.83
C LEU A 224 -11.83 -0.19 20.79
N ALA A 225 -11.10 -1.29 20.97
CA ALA A 225 -9.87 -1.34 21.76
C ALA A 225 -8.81 -0.39 21.19
N GLY A 226 -8.65 -0.35 19.87
CA GLY A 226 -7.69 0.51 19.18
C GLY A 226 -7.99 1.99 19.36
N VAL A 227 -9.25 2.40 19.28
CA VAL A 227 -9.65 3.78 19.56
C VAL A 227 -9.34 4.17 21.01
N ALA A 228 -9.70 3.31 21.97
CA ALA A 228 -9.41 3.56 23.39
C ALA A 228 -7.90 3.65 23.67
N LEU A 229 -7.12 2.73 23.12
CA LEU A 229 -5.67 2.68 23.27
C LEU A 229 -5.00 3.90 22.61
N ASN A 230 -5.48 4.32 21.43
CA ASN A 230 -5.01 5.53 20.76
C ASN A 230 -5.18 6.77 21.66
N PHE A 231 -6.33 6.95 22.31
CA PHE A 231 -6.53 8.07 23.24
C PHE A 231 -5.59 8.01 24.44
N LEU A 232 -5.41 6.82 25.03
CA LEU A 232 -4.49 6.61 26.14
C LEU A 232 -3.05 6.96 25.76
N LEU A 233 -2.55 6.39 24.65
CA LEU A 233 -1.19 6.64 24.17
C LEU A 233 -0.98 8.11 23.78
N SER A 234 -1.99 8.75 23.18
CA SER A 234 -1.95 10.20 22.87
C SER A 234 -1.84 11.06 24.14
N ALA A 235 -2.57 10.69 25.21
CA ALA A 235 -2.48 11.35 26.49
C ALA A 235 -1.09 11.17 27.13
N LEU A 236 -0.49 9.98 27.00
CA LEU A 236 0.88 9.72 27.46
C LEU A 236 1.93 10.50 26.66
N VAL A 237 1.79 10.61 25.34
CA VAL A 237 2.66 11.48 24.52
C VAL A 237 2.56 12.93 25.01
N SER A 238 1.34 13.41 25.26
CA SER A 238 1.09 14.76 25.78
C SER A 238 1.69 14.97 27.17
N LEU A 239 1.62 13.95 28.03
CA LEU A 239 2.26 13.95 29.35
C LEU A 239 3.79 14.07 29.23
N VAL A 240 4.42 13.32 28.32
CA VAL A 240 5.87 13.35 28.10
C VAL A 240 6.32 14.74 27.62
N ILE A 241 5.59 15.34 26.67
CA ILE A 241 5.84 16.72 26.22
C ILE A 241 5.70 17.69 27.40
N SER A 242 4.63 17.53 28.19
CA SER A 242 4.36 18.41 29.33
C SER A 242 5.45 18.34 30.39
N TRP A 243 5.98 17.15 30.65
CA TRP A 243 7.08 16.97 31.58
C TRP A 243 8.37 17.68 31.14
N LYS A 244 8.55 17.89 29.82
CA LYS A 244 9.71 18.58 29.23
C LYS A 244 9.52 20.07 29.00
N PHE A 245 8.47 20.72 29.51
CA PHE A 245 8.26 22.16 29.31
C PHE A 245 9.43 23.05 29.76
N LYS A 246 10.23 22.63 30.75
CA LYS A 246 11.43 23.38 31.17
C LYS A 246 12.57 23.34 30.14
N ASP A 247 12.58 22.31 29.30
CA ASP A 247 13.51 22.14 28.20
C ASP A 247 12.76 22.30 26.88
N TYR A 248 12.59 23.56 26.48
CA TYR A 248 11.84 23.92 25.28
C TYR A 248 12.40 23.24 24.01
N GLN A 249 13.72 23.00 23.95
CA GLN A 249 14.34 22.36 22.78
C GLN A 249 13.92 20.90 22.65
N ALA A 250 13.95 20.13 23.75
CA ALA A 250 13.48 18.75 23.75
C ALA A 250 11.99 18.64 23.39
N ALA A 251 11.15 19.54 23.92
CA ALA A 251 9.72 19.56 23.59
C ALA A 251 9.47 19.84 22.08
N VAL A 252 10.19 20.81 21.50
CA VAL A 252 10.11 21.11 20.06
C VAL A 252 10.60 19.95 19.21
N GLU A 253 11.66 19.24 19.64
CA GLU A 253 12.17 18.07 18.92
C GLU A 253 11.17 16.93 18.91
N ILE A 254 10.50 16.66 20.04
CA ILE A 254 9.40 15.67 20.11
C ILE A 254 8.29 16.06 19.13
N VAL A 255 7.82 17.31 19.15
CA VAL A 255 6.77 17.76 18.22
C VAL A 255 7.21 17.63 16.77
N ARG A 256 8.46 17.97 16.43
CA ARG A 256 9.02 17.80 15.09
C ARG A 256 9.08 16.33 14.68
N TRP A 257 9.41 15.43 15.60
CA TRP A 257 9.40 13.99 15.36
C TRP A 257 7.99 13.47 15.05
N LEU A 258 6.99 13.91 15.82
CA LEU A 258 5.59 13.51 15.64
C LEU A 258 4.99 13.98 14.31
N LEU A 259 5.43 15.13 13.80
CA LEU A 259 5.02 15.61 12.46
C LEU A 259 5.55 14.73 11.32
N GLY A 260 6.59 13.92 11.60
CA GLY A 260 7.28 13.13 10.60
C GLY A 260 8.18 13.96 9.68
N GLY A 261 9.19 13.31 9.10
CA GLY A 261 10.08 13.98 8.16
C GLY A 261 11.23 13.11 7.68
N LEU A 262 11.64 13.37 6.43
CA LEU A 262 12.74 12.69 5.75
C LEU A 262 14.01 13.56 5.69
N LYS A 263 14.10 14.58 6.54
CA LYS A 263 15.29 15.42 6.65
C LYS A 263 16.40 14.64 7.36
N ASP A 264 17.66 14.88 6.95
CA ASP A 264 18.86 14.34 7.59
C ASP A 264 18.88 12.79 7.66
N ARG A 265 18.38 12.14 6.60
CA ARG A 265 18.36 10.67 6.49
C ARG A 265 19.49 10.16 5.59
N SER A 266 20.46 9.47 6.21
CA SER A 266 21.58 8.79 5.56
C SER A 266 21.18 7.41 5.01
N TRP A 267 22.13 6.76 4.33
CA TRP A 267 22.03 5.36 3.88
C TRP A 267 21.79 4.36 5.04
N ASP A 268 22.15 4.70 6.28
CA ASP A 268 21.89 3.84 7.44
C ASP A 268 20.38 3.67 7.66
N TYR A 269 19.62 4.77 7.55
CA TYR A 269 18.16 4.72 7.65
C TYR A 269 17.52 3.93 6.50
N VAL A 270 18.08 4.02 5.30
CA VAL A 270 17.64 3.21 4.15
C VAL A 270 17.83 1.72 4.45
N THR A 271 19.00 1.36 4.99
CA THR A 271 19.32 -0.04 5.34
C THR A 271 18.40 -0.56 6.43
N ILE A 272 18.19 0.21 7.51
CA ILE A 272 17.28 -0.16 8.60
C ILE A 272 15.86 -0.37 8.06
N ALA A 273 15.36 0.58 7.26
CA ALA A 273 14.03 0.50 6.66
C ALA A 273 13.90 -0.72 5.71
N PHE A 274 14.91 -0.97 4.88
CA PHE A 274 14.89 -2.09 3.95
C PHE A 274 14.92 -3.44 4.65
N CYS A 275 15.78 -3.59 5.69
CA CYS A 275 15.89 -4.80 6.49
C CYS A 275 14.60 -5.12 7.26
N SER A 276 13.85 -4.11 7.73
CA SER A 276 12.55 -4.34 8.37
C SER A 276 11.44 -4.58 7.35
N PHE A 277 11.49 -3.95 6.18
CA PHE A 277 10.46 -4.06 5.16
C PHE A 277 10.38 -5.44 4.51
N ILE A 278 11.51 -6.01 4.09
CA ILE A 278 11.53 -7.29 3.37
C ILE A 278 10.75 -8.40 4.10
N PRO A 279 11.02 -8.71 5.39
CA PRO A 279 10.29 -9.78 6.07
C PRO A 279 8.79 -9.48 6.18
N ALA A 280 8.42 -8.23 6.50
CA ALA A 280 7.02 -7.82 6.57
C ALA A 280 6.29 -7.95 5.22
N PHE A 281 6.96 -7.53 4.13
CA PHE A 281 6.44 -7.63 2.78
C PHE A 281 6.28 -9.08 2.32
N LEU A 282 7.29 -9.93 2.57
CA LEU A 282 7.21 -11.35 2.22
C LEU A 282 6.07 -12.05 2.97
N LEU A 283 5.95 -11.79 4.28
CA LEU A 283 4.81 -12.28 5.07
C LEU A 283 3.47 -11.79 4.52
N SER A 284 3.38 -10.52 4.15
CA SER A 284 2.17 -9.96 3.53
C SER A 284 1.77 -10.70 2.25
N THR A 285 2.73 -10.95 1.35
CA THR A 285 2.47 -11.67 0.09
C THR A 285 2.12 -13.13 0.31
N TRP A 286 2.65 -13.76 1.35
CA TRP A 286 2.33 -15.14 1.71
C TRP A 286 0.86 -15.29 2.08
N TYR A 287 0.33 -14.38 2.89
CA TYR A 287 -1.06 -14.39 3.39
C TYR A 287 -2.05 -13.63 2.50
N ALA A 288 -1.65 -13.19 1.31
CA ALA A 288 -2.50 -12.41 0.41
C ALA A 288 -3.80 -13.15 0.02
N ARG A 289 -3.71 -14.46 -0.24
CA ARG A 289 -4.89 -15.28 -0.57
C ARG A 289 -5.85 -15.44 0.61
N ASP A 290 -5.30 -15.60 1.81
CA ASP A 290 -6.12 -15.74 3.01
C ASP A 290 -6.84 -14.43 3.32
N LEU A 291 -6.18 -13.29 3.10
CA LEU A 291 -6.81 -11.96 3.16
C LEU A 291 -7.94 -11.80 2.12
N ASP A 292 -7.76 -12.29 0.89
CA ASP A 292 -8.83 -12.28 -0.12
C ASP A 292 -10.03 -13.13 0.32
N LEU A 293 -9.80 -14.28 0.96
CA LEU A 293 -10.87 -15.12 1.51
C LEU A 293 -11.55 -14.46 2.71
N MET A 294 -10.80 -13.77 3.56
CA MET A 294 -11.36 -13.01 4.68
C MET A 294 -12.30 -11.89 4.22
N LEU A 295 -12.19 -11.38 2.99
CA LEU A 295 -13.10 -10.38 2.43
C LEU A 295 -14.55 -10.90 2.30
N GLU A 296 -14.73 -12.19 2.02
CA GLU A 296 -16.04 -12.85 1.91
C GLU A 296 -16.72 -13.07 3.26
N GLY A 297 -16.00 -12.81 4.36
CA GLY A 297 -16.48 -12.97 5.72
C GLY A 297 -15.71 -14.03 6.49
N GLU A 298 -15.69 -13.86 7.81
CA GLU A 298 -14.91 -14.70 8.71
C GLU A 298 -15.42 -16.15 8.74
N GLU A 299 -16.74 -16.34 8.84
CA GLU A 299 -17.37 -17.67 8.79
C GLU A 299 -17.10 -18.38 7.45
N THR A 300 -17.21 -17.65 6.33
CA THR A 300 -16.93 -18.17 4.99
C THR A 300 -15.46 -18.58 4.87
N ALA A 301 -14.54 -17.74 5.31
CA ALA A 301 -13.10 -18.03 5.28
C ALA A 301 -12.75 -19.26 6.15
N GLN A 302 -13.32 -19.37 7.35
CA GLN A 302 -13.16 -20.55 8.21
C GLN A 302 -13.68 -21.83 7.55
N SER A 303 -14.83 -21.77 6.88
CA SER A 303 -15.39 -22.92 6.15
C SER A 303 -14.52 -23.38 4.99
N LEU A 304 -13.72 -22.48 4.43
CA LEU A 304 -12.73 -22.75 3.37
C LEU A 304 -11.36 -23.18 3.91
N GLY A 305 -11.24 -23.36 5.24
CA GLY A 305 -10.04 -23.86 5.90
C GLY A 305 -9.03 -22.80 6.32
N VAL A 306 -9.39 -21.51 6.29
CA VAL A 306 -8.52 -20.42 6.75
C VAL A 306 -8.53 -20.35 8.27
N GLU A 307 -7.36 -20.37 8.89
CA GLU A 307 -7.19 -20.12 10.32
C GLU A 307 -7.26 -18.62 10.61
N THR A 308 -8.48 -18.05 10.65
CA THR A 308 -8.71 -16.59 10.66
C THR A 308 -7.99 -15.86 11.79
N GLU A 309 -7.89 -16.49 12.96
CA GLU A 309 -7.15 -15.93 14.09
C GLU A 309 -5.66 -15.78 13.79
N LYS A 310 -5.01 -16.84 13.27
CA LYS A 310 -3.59 -16.80 12.92
C LYS A 310 -3.31 -15.76 11.84
N VAL A 311 -4.16 -15.70 10.82
CA VAL A 311 -4.04 -14.73 9.73
C VAL A 311 -4.16 -13.31 10.28
N THR A 312 -5.16 -13.05 11.12
CA THR A 312 -5.34 -11.75 11.78
C THR A 312 -4.08 -11.33 12.52
N TRP A 313 -3.49 -12.21 13.33
CA TRP A 313 -2.30 -11.89 14.10
C TRP A 313 -1.05 -11.69 13.27
N VAL A 314 -0.80 -12.55 12.29
CA VAL A 314 0.37 -12.41 11.41
C VAL A 314 0.28 -11.13 10.59
N VAL A 315 -0.92 -10.79 10.08
CA VAL A 315 -1.15 -9.55 9.34
C VAL A 315 -0.90 -8.34 10.25
N LEU A 316 -1.49 -8.32 11.44
CA LEU A 316 -1.27 -7.23 12.40
C LEU A 316 0.21 -7.08 12.79
N LEU A 317 0.93 -8.19 12.98
CA LEU A 317 2.36 -8.19 13.30
C LEU A 317 3.21 -7.70 12.13
N SER A 318 2.86 -8.05 10.89
CA SER A 318 3.57 -7.55 9.70
C SER A 318 3.30 -6.07 9.43
N THR A 319 2.17 -5.54 9.90
CA THR A 319 1.81 -4.12 9.78
C THR A 319 2.48 -3.25 10.86
N ALA A 320 2.80 -3.80 12.03
CA ALA A 320 3.42 -3.10 13.17
C ALA A 320 4.91 -2.84 12.98
#